data_AF-A0A2D6K4N9-F1
#
_entry.id   AF-A0A2D6K4N9-F1
#
_cell.length_a   1.000
_cell.length_b   1.000
_cell.length_c   1.000
_cell.angle_alpha   90.00
_cell.angle_beta   90.00
_cell.angle_gamma   90.00
#
_symmetry.space_group_name_H-M   'P 1'
#
loop_
_entity.id
_entity.type
_entity.pdbx_description
1 polymer ?
#
loop_
_entity_poly.entity_id
_entity_poly.type
_entity_poly.pdbx_seq_one_letter_code
_entity_poly.pdbx_strand_id
1 'polypeptide(L)'
;MRKTLLLALTSLSLSACIQEDNPLQDVETNTLAQKIFESQNYKSFCGKMWANPVSVSADGQKYKECEDRASLIAISLKEAGLGDISSQNVKAIKRWSEIDLIIDRLQDEARKKARDDSKNLWGDWSKKQE
;
A
#
# COMPACT_ATOMS: atom_id res chain seq x y z
N MET A 1 6.87 24.57 63.40
CA MET A 1 7.86 24.10 62.40
C MET A 1 7.16 23.12 61.47
N ARG A 2 6.83 23.55 60.24
CA ARG A 2 6.24 22.72 59.19
C ARG A 2 7.35 22.33 58.23
N LYS A 3 7.47 21.04 57.89
CA LYS A 3 7.90 20.55 56.57
C LYS A 3 7.67 19.05 56.48
N THR A 4 6.50 18.71 55.98
CA THR A 4 6.14 17.39 55.46
C THR A 4 6.96 17.16 54.19
N LEU A 5 7.80 16.13 54.14
CA LEU A 5 8.46 15.69 52.91
C LEU A 5 7.63 14.54 52.32
N LEU A 6 6.83 14.87 51.31
CA LEU A 6 6.18 13.89 50.44
C LEU A 6 7.17 13.51 49.34
N LEU A 7 7.72 12.30 49.40
CA LEU A 7 8.43 11.67 48.29
C LEU A 7 7.38 11.12 47.32
N ALA A 8 7.04 11.93 46.31
CA ALA A 8 6.35 11.45 45.13
C ALA A 8 7.32 10.60 44.31
N LEU A 9 7.19 9.27 44.37
CA LEU A 9 7.77 8.39 43.37
C LEU A 9 7.03 8.62 42.05
N THR A 10 7.58 9.50 41.23
CA THR A 10 7.21 9.59 39.81
C THR A 10 7.83 8.39 39.11
N SER A 11 7.06 7.29 39.02
CA SER A 11 7.29 6.25 38.02
C SER A 11 7.00 6.86 36.64
N LEU A 12 7.98 7.60 36.11
CA LEU A 12 8.08 7.90 34.70
C LEU A 12 8.33 6.57 33.99
N SER A 13 7.27 5.86 33.65
CA SER A 13 7.32 4.85 32.60
C SER A 13 7.75 5.59 31.34
N LEU A 14 9.04 5.57 31.04
CA LEU A 14 9.53 5.80 29.70
C LEU A 14 8.91 4.68 28.86
N SER A 15 7.76 4.95 28.25
CA SER A 15 7.36 4.28 27.02
C SER A 15 8.47 4.59 26.03
N ALA A 16 9.47 3.71 25.99
CA ALA A 16 10.37 3.64 24.86
C ALA A 16 9.46 3.55 23.64
N CYS A 17 9.44 4.60 22.82
CA CYS A 17 8.90 4.52 21.47
C CYS A 17 9.80 3.53 20.74
N ILE A 18 9.55 2.23 20.92
CA ILE A 18 9.99 1.22 19.97
C ILE A 18 9.19 1.60 18.73
N GLN A 19 9.80 2.41 17.90
CA GLN A 19 9.32 2.67 16.56
C GLN A 19 9.53 1.33 15.86
N GLU A 20 8.56 0.43 16.02
CA GLU A 20 8.53 -0.86 15.32
C GLU A 20 8.80 -0.53 13.85
N ASP A 21 9.89 -1.08 13.33
CA ASP A 21 10.20 -0.93 11.92
C ASP A 21 8.96 -1.35 11.13
N ASN A 22 8.61 -0.54 10.13
CA ASN A 22 7.42 -0.80 9.34
C ASN A 22 7.53 -2.24 8.78
N PRO A 23 6.60 -3.17 9.13
CA PRO A 23 6.73 -4.58 8.79
C PRO A 23 6.79 -4.85 7.29
N LEU A 24 6.40 -3.86 6.47
CA LEU A 24 6.48 -3.91 5.02
C LEU A 24 7.89 -3.59 4.47
N GLN A 25 8.87 -3.22 5.29
CA GLN A 25 10.25 -2.94 4.82
C GLN A 25 10.99 -4.24 4.50
N ASP A 26 10.78 -5.30 5.28
CA ASP A 26 11.47 -6.59 5.11
C ASP A 26 10.84 -7.50 4.06
N VAL A 27 9.61 -7.19 3.62
CA VAL A 27 8.96 -7.92 2.53
C VAL A 27 9.74 -7.69 1.24
N GLU A 28 9.82 -8.68 0.35
CA GLU A 28 10.48 -8.49 -0.95
C GLU A 28 9.62 -7.58 -1.86
N THR A 29 10.25 -6.67 -2.63
CA THR A 29 9.53 -5.61 -3.36
C THR A 29 8.52 -6.17 -4.38
N ASN A 30 8.89 -7.19 -5.16
CA ASN A 30 7.97 -7.81 -6.12
C ASN A 30 6.80 -8.50 -5.42
N THR A 31 7.05 -9.19 -4.31
CA THR A 31 6.03 -9.85 -3.49
C THR A 31 5.03 -8.82 -2.96
N LEU A 32 5.52 -7.70 -2.43
CA LEU A 32 4.67 -6.62 -1.93
C LEU A 32 3.85 -5.99 -3.08
N ALA A 33 4.48 -5.70 -4.21
CA ALA A 33 3.80 -5.15 -5.39
C ALA A 33 2.71 -6.08 -5.92
N GLN A 34 2.99 -7.39 -5.99
CA GLN A 34 2.04 -8.42 -6.39
C GLN A 34 0.82 -8.44 -5.44
N LYS A 35 1.04 -8.41 -4.12
CA LYS A 35 -0.06 -8.39 -3.14
C LYS A 35 -0.89 -7.11 -3.20
N ILE A 36 -0.25 -5.96 -3.41
CA ILE A 36 -0.96 -4.70 -3.61
C ILE A 36 -1.77 -4.74 -4.91
N PHE A 37 -1.24 -5.30 -5.99
CA PHE A 37 -1.96 -5.48 -7.25
C PHE A 37 -3.19 -6.40 -7.09
N GLU A 38 -3.01 -7.54 -6.43
CA GLU A 38 -4.07 -8.52 -6.13
C GLU A 38 -5.23 -7.91 -5.31
N SER A 39 -4.95 -6.90 -4.48
CA SER A 39 -5.99 -6.19 -3.71
C SER A 39 -7.00 -5.44 -4.57
N GLN A 40 -6.66 -5.12 -5.83
CA GLN A 40 -7.44 -4.26 -6.74
C GLN A 40 -7.77 -2.87 -6.19
N ASN A 41 -7.14 -2.46 -5.08
CA ASN A 41 -7.33 -1.18 -4.43
C ASN A 41 -6.29 -0.13 -4.84
N TYR A 42 -5.27 -0.56 -5.59
CA TYR A 42 -4.20 0.31 -6.05
C TYR A 42 -4.66 1.33 -7.10
N LYS A 43 -4.22 2.58 -6.94
CA LYS A 43 -4.30 3.61 -7.99
C LYS A 43 -2.92 4.24 -8.15
N SER A 44 -2.41 4.30 -9.39
CA SER A 44 -1.05 4.82 -9.68
C SER A 44 -0.82 6.23 -9.13
N PHE A 45 -1.82 7.11 -9.18
CA PHE A 45 -1.66 8.46 -8.60
C PHE A 45 -1.46 8.43 -7.08
N CYS A 46 -1.97 7.43 -6.36
CA CYS A 46 -1.71 7.26 -4.94
C CYS A 46 -0.30 6.76 -4.67
N GLY A 47 0.20 5.78 -5.44
CA GLY A 47 1.61 5.36 -5.36
C GLY A 47 2.57 6.54 -5.58
N LYS A 48 2.29 7.37 -6.58
CA LYS A 48 3.06 8.60 -6.86
C LYS A 48 2.95 9.64 -5.73
N MET A 49 1.77 9.79 -5.15
CA MET A 49 1.56 10.68 -4.00
C MET A 49 2.33 10.18 -2.77
N TRP A 50 2.30 8.89 -2.45
CA TRP A 50 3.03 8.37 -1.28
C TRP A 50 4.54 8.36 -1.48
N ALA A 51 5.02 8.18 -2.71
CA ALA A 51 6.42 8.38 -3.06
C ALA A 51 6.86 9.85 -2.90
N ASN A 52 5.93 10.80 -3.09
CA ASN A 52 6.21 12.24 -2.96
C ASN A 52 5.00 13.00 -2.38
N PRO A 53 4.83 13.04 -1.04
CA PRO A 53 3.63 13.56 -0.39
C PRO A 53 3.35 15.06 -0.65
N VAL A 54 4.36 15.84 -1.01
CA VAL A 54 4.18 17.27 -1.34
C VAL A 54 3.54 17.51 -2.72
N SER A 55 3.31 16.45 -3.50
CA SER A 55 2.72 16.52 -4.84
C SER A 55 1.21 16.77 -4.86
N VAL A 56 0.51 16.62 -3.73
CA VAL A 56 -0.94 16.78 -3.62
C VAL A 56 -1.29 17.54 -2.33
N SER A 57 -2.27 18.46 -2.41
CA SER A 57 -2.79 19.15 -1.23
C SER A 57 -3.46 18.16 -0.26
N ALA A 58 -3.11 18.23 1.02
CA ALA A 58 -3.63 17.36 2.07
C ALA A 58 -5.16 17.46 2.25
N ASP A 59 -5.77 18.59 1.88
CA ASP A 59 -7.22 18.80 1.96
C ASP A 59 -7.96 18.45 0.66
N GLY A 60 -7.23 18.00 -0.37
CA GLY A 60 -7.79 17.69 -1.68
C GLY A 60 -8.53 16.36 -1.72
N GLN A 61 -9.54 16.25 -2.59
CA GLN A 61 -10.27 15.01 -2.85
C GLN A 61 -9.34 13.82 -3.17
N LYS A 62 -8.28 14.06 -3.95
CA LYS A 62 -7.28 13.02 -4.28
C LYS A 62 -6.52 12.52 -3.07
N TYR A 63 -6.20 13.40 -2.12
CA TYR A 63 -5.51 13.00 -0.89
C TYR A 63 -6.40 12.09 -0.05
N LYS A 64 -7.67 12.50 0.17
CA LYS A 64 -8.65 11.67 0.87
C LYS A 64 -8.85 10.30 0.20
N GLU A 65 -8.97 10.28 -1.13
CA GLU A 65 -9.09 9.02 -1.86
C GLU A 65 -7.89 8.12 -1.62
N CYS A 66 -6.67 8.67 -1.59
CA CYS A 66 -5.50 7.87 -1.28
C CYS A 66 -5.47 7.43 0.19
N GLU A 67 -5.89 8.24 1.15
CA GLU A 67 -6.05 7.76 2.55
C GLU A 67 -7.00 6.55 2.64
N ASP A 68 -8.12 6.59 1.92
CA ASP A 68 -9.07 5.48 1.85
C ASP A 68 -8.42 4.25 1.18
N ARG A 69 -7.68 4.43 0.07
CA ARG A 69 -6.96 3.34 -0.60
C ARG A 69 -5.87 2.72 0.27
N ALA A 70 -5.12 3.52 1.02
CA ALA A 70 -4.11 3.02 1.95
C ALA A 70 -4.74 2.08 2.99
N SER A 71 -5.92 2.44 3.49
CA SER A 71 -6.65 1.63 4.47
C SER A 71 -7.12 0.29 3.88
N LEU A 72 -7.66 0.30 2.66
CA LEU A 72 -8.09 -0.93 1.97
C LEU A 72 -6.91 -1.85 1.61
N ILE A 73 -5.79 -1.26 1.19
CA ILE A 73 -4.55 -2.01 0.94
C ILE A 73 -4.04 -2.63 2.24
N ALA A 74 -4.03 -1.87 3.35
CA ALA A 74 -3.58 -2.38 4.65
C ALA A 74 -4.39 -3.62 5.10
N ILE A 75 -5.71 -3.58 4.95
CA ILE A 75 -6.59 -4.72 5.21
C ILE A 75 -6.18 -5.92 4.35
N SER A 76 -6.00 -5.71 3.04
CA SER A 76 -5.64 -6.79 2.11
C SER A 76 -4.27 -7.41 2.44
N LEU A 77 -3.29 -6.59 2.83
CA LEU A 77 -1.95 -7.08 3.21
C LEU A 77 -1.98 -7.84 4.55
N LYS A 78 -2.82 -7.40 5.50
CA LYS A 78 -3.06 -8.12 6.75
C LYS A 78 -3.72 -9.48 6.50
N GLU A 79 -4.74 -9.53 5.64
CA GLU A 79 -5.40 -10.77 5.23
C GLU A 79 -4.45 -11.72 4.47
N ALA A 80 -3.47 -11.17 3.75
CA ALA A 80 -2.40 -11.93 3.10
C ALA A 80 -1.33 -12.46 4.08
N GLY A 81 -1.45 -12.17 5.39
CA GLY A 81 -0.54 -12.68 6.41
C GLY A 81 0.77 -11.90 6.55
N LEU A 82 0.85 -10.66 6.05
CA LEU A 82 2.07 -9.83 6.15
C LEU A 82 2.25 -9.12 7.51
N GLY A 83 1.49 -9.53 8.53
CA GLY A 83 1.55 -8.96 9.88
C GLY A 83 0.43 -7.95 10.16
N ASP A 84 0.55 -7.23 11.28
CA ASP A 84 -0.41 -6.19 11.65
C ASP A 84 -0.10 -4.89 10.89
N ILE A 85 -0.76 -4.73 9.74
CA ILE A 85 -0.54 -3.62 8.81
C ILE A 85 -1.61 -2.55 9.02
N SER A 86 -1.17 -1.31 9.23
CA SER A 86 -2.02 -0.11 9.21
C SER A 86 -1.89 0.67 7.89
N SER A 87 -2.83 1.59 7.65
CA SER A 87 -2.72 2.53 6.52
C SER A 87 -1.43 3.36 6.59
N GLN A 88 -0.95 3.69 7.80
CA GLN A 88 0.30 4.42 7.97
C GLN A 88 1.51 3.59 7.53
N ASN A 89 1.50 2.27 7.77
CA ASN A 89 2.55 1.39 7.26
C ASN A 89 2.58 1.38 5.73
N VAL A 90 1.41 1.34 5.09
CA VAL A 90 1.29 1.41 3.63
C VAL A 90 1.86 2.72 3.08
N LYS A 91 1.46 3.87 3.65
CA LYS A 91 1.95 5.18 3.21
C LYS A 91 3.45 5.37 3.45
N ALA A 92 3.99 4.76 4.51
CA ALA A 92 5.40 4.88 4.90
C ALA A 92 6.34 3.90 4.18
N ILE A 93 5.89 3.17 3.15
CA ILE A 93 6.78 2.36 2.32
C ILE A 93 7.75 3.29 1.56
N LYS A 94 9.07 3.11 1.75
CA LYS A 94 10.09 3.99 1.16
C LYS A 94 10.26 3.79 -0.34
N ARG A 95 9.93 2.60 -0.84
CA ARG A 95 10.13 2.13 -2.21
C ARG A 95 8.86 2.19 -3.08
N TRP A 96 7.96 3.14 -2.80
CA TRP A 96 6.73 3.29 -3.59
C TRP A 96 6.98 3.48 -5.08
N SER A 97 8.05 4.18 -5.47
CA SER A 97 8.41 4.35 -6.89
C SER A 97 8.71 3.02 -7.59
N GLU A 98 9.40 2.09 -6.92
CA GLU A 98 9.68 0.76 -7.48
C GLU A 98 8.41 -0.08 -7.56
N ILE A 99 7.58 -0.02 -6.52
CA ILE A 99 6.29 -0.73 -6.46
C ILE A 99 5.35 -0.26 -7.57
N ASP A 100 5.22 1.06 -7.80
CA ASP A 100 4.39 1.62 -8.88
C ASP A 100 4.81 1.08 -10.25
N LEU A 101 6.11 1.03 -10.54
CA LEU A 101 6.64 0.48 -11.80
C LEU A 101 6.34 -1.01 -11.98
N ILE A 102 6.40 -1.80 -10.90
CA ILE A 102 6.07 -3.24 -10.97
C ILE A 102 4.56 -3.41 -11.19
N ILE A 103 3.72 -2.66 -10.48
CA ILE A 103 2.27 -2.74 -10.63
C ILE A 103 1.82 -2.29 -12.03
N ASP A 104 2.41 -1.24 -12.58
CA ASP A 104 2.13 -0.80 -13.96
C ASP A 104 2.43 -1.91 -14.97
N ARG A 105 3.54 -2.63 -14.79
CA ARG A 105 3.86 -3.81 -15.62
C ARG A 105 2.83 -4.93 -15.47
N LEU A 106 2.44 -5.27 -14.24
CA LEU A 106 1.41 -6.28 -13.97
C LEU A 106 0.07 -5.92 -14.61
N GLN A 107 -0.31 -4.64 -14.60
CA GLN A 107 -1.50 -4.15 -15.28
C GLN A 107 -1.41 -4.33 -16.80
N ASP A 108 -0.27 -4.01 -17.41
CA ASP A 108 -0.08 -4.17 -18.85
C ASP A 108 -0.05 -5.63 -19.28
N GLU A 109 0.56 -6.51 -18.49
CA GLU A 109 0.51 -7.97 -18.69
C GLU A 109 -0.92 -8.49 -18.59
N ALA A 110 -1.69 -8.06 -17.58
CA ALA A 110 -3.09 -8.44 -17.43
C ALA A 110 -3.95 -7.95 -18.60
N ARG A 111 -3.73 -6.72 -19.08
CA ARG A 111 -4.41 -6.17 -20.27
C ARG A 111 -4.06 -6.95 -21.54
N LYS A 112 -2.78 -7.28 -21.73
CA LYS A 112 -2.32 -8.07 -22.87
C LYS A 112 -2.96 -9.45 -22.87
N LYS A 113 -2.92 -10.14 -21.72
CA LYS A 113 -3.56 -11.44 -21.55
C LYS A 113 -5.06 -11.38 -21.86
N ALA A 114 -5.79 -10.41 -21.32
CA ALA A 114 -7.21 -10.25 -21.61
C ALA A 114 -7.51 -10.01 -23.10
N ARG A 115 -6.63 -9.27 -23.81
CA ARG A 115 -6.74 -9.08 -25.27
C ARG A 115 -6.49 -10.39 -26.03
N ASP A 116 -5.49 -11.15 -25.62
CA ASP A 116 -5.14 -12.42 -26.27
C ASP A 116 -6.22 -13.49 -26.01
N ASP A 117 -6.74 -13.58 -24.78
CA ASP A 117 -7.85 -14.45 -24.41
C ASP A 117 -9.12 -14.09 -25.19
N SER A 118 -9.41 -12.80 -25.36
CA SER A 118 -10.51 -12.33 -26.21
C SER A 118 -10.33 -12.76 -27.67
N LYS A 119 -9.14 -12.56 -28.27
CA LYS A 119 -8.86 -13.03 -29.64
C LYS A 119 -9.05 -14.53 -29.81
N ASN A 120 -8.67 -15.32 -28.81
CA ASN A 120 -8.83 -16.78 -28.80
C ASN A 120 -10.30 -17.20 -28.64
N LEU A 121 -11.09 -16.49 -27.81
CA LEU A 121 -12.52 -16.73 -27.62
C LEU A 121 -13.35 -16.35 -28.86
N TRP A 122 -13.01 -15.24 -29.51
CA TRP A 122 -13.64 -14.76 -30.75
C TRP A 122 -13.01 -15.35 -32.01
N GLY A 123 -12.37 -16.53 -31.89
CA GLY A 123 -11.63 -17.23 -32.94
C GLY A 123 -12.09 -16.90 -34.35
N ASP A 124 -11.22 -16.17 -35.05
CA ASP A 124 -11.17 -15.90 -36.48
C ASP A 124 -12.50 -16.10 -37.24
N TRP A 125 -13.49 -15.24 -36.99
CA TRP A 125 -14.71 -15.20 -37.80
C TRP A 125 -14.42 -14.96 -39.29
N SER A 126 -13.19 -14.53 -39.65
CA SER A 126 -12.75 -14.43 -41.05
C SER A 126 -12.57 -15.78 -41.75
N LYS A 127 -12.45 -16.89 -41.00
CA LYS A 127 -12.33 -18.25 -41.55
C LYS A 127 -13.64 -19.05 -41.60
N LYS A 128 -14.78 -18.43 -41.27
CA LYS A 128 -16.11 -19.06 -41.34
C LYS A 128 -16.96 -18.62 -42.54
N GLN A 129 -16.40 -17.86 -43.48
CA GLN A 129 -17.01 -17.63 -44.79
C GLN A 129 -16.27 -18.44 -45.87
N GLU A 130 -16.56 -19.74 -45.92
CA GLU A 130 -16.43 -20.58 -47.12
C GLU A 130 -17.76 -21.29 -47.37
#